data_AF-A0AB37SWG6-F1
#
_entry.id   AF-A0AB37SWG6-F1
#
_cell.length_a   1.000
_cell.length_b   1.000
_cell.length_c   1.000
_cell.angle_alpha   90.00
_cell.angle_beta   90.00
_cell.angle_gamma   90.00
#
_symmetry.space_group_name_H-M   'P 1'
#
loop_
_entity.id
_entity.type
_entity.pdbx_description
1 polymer ?
#
loop_
_entity_poly.entity_id
_entity_poly.type
_entity_poly.pdbx_seq_one_letter_code
_entity_poly.pdbx_strand_id
1 'polypeptide(L)' 'MQQGLAPMGPDGRPLNLHHVIQAQDGAIAEVTHSMHIEHYNQLHWKAATKIPSGIDRDAFNAWKKQYWQDRAKGFGE' A
#
# COMPACT_ATOMS: atom_id res chain seq x y z
N MET A 1 2.61 0.42 -13.67
CA MET A 1 2.23 1.75 -13.15
C MET A 1 1.25 2.51 -14.03
N GLN A 2 1.50 2.72 -15.34
CA GLN A 2 0.59 3.47 -16.23
C GLN A 2 -0.86 2.96 -16.27
N GLN A 3 -1.07 1.66 -16.10
CA GLN A 3 -2.41 1.04 -16.02
C GLN A 3 -3.01 1.05 -14.60
N GLY A 4 -2.38 1.73 -13.64
CA GLY A 4 -2.73 1.73 -12.22
C GLY A 4 -2.30 0.47 -11.45
N LEU A 5 -1.43 -0.34 -12.06
CA LEU A 5 -0.84 -1.52 -11.44
C LEU A 5 0.47 -1.16 -10.75
N ALA A 6 0.68 -1.69 -9.55
CA ALA A 6 1.95 -1.58 -8.82
C ALA A 6 3.12 -2.10 -9.68
N PRO A 7 4.30 -1.46 -9.61
CA PRO A 7 5.49 -2.00 -10.24
C PRO A 7 5.96 -3.27 -9.50
N MET A 8 6.76 -4.09 -10.18
CA MET A 8 7.45 -5.20 -9.55
C MET A 8 8.55 -4.66 -8.62
N GLY A 9 8.56 -5.15 -7.38
CA GLY A 9 9.61 -4.90 -6.41
C GLY A 9 10.83 -5.81 -6.62
N PRO A 10 11.92 -5.56 -5.88
CA PRO A 10 13.15 -6.34 -5.96
C PRO A 10 12.99 -7.79 -5.43
N ASP A 11 11.90 -8.07 -4.70
CA ASP A 11 11.52 -9.40 -4.23
C ASP A 11 10.75 -10.22 -5.30
N GLY A 12 10.66 -9.70 -6.53
CA GLY A 12 9.96 -10.36 -7.63
C GLY A 12 8.44 -10.37 -7.48
N ARG A 13 7.88 -9.51 -6.63
CA ARG A 13 6.43 -9.37 -6.40
C ARG A 13 5.99 -7.91 -6.55
N PRO A 14 4.72 -7.61 -6.85
CA PRO A 14 4.25 -6.24 -6.88
C PRO A 14 4.43 -5.53 -5.53
N LEU A 15 4.87 -4.27 -5.56
CA LEU A 15 4.94 -3.44 -4.34
C LEU A 15 3.56 -3.29 -3.69
N ASN A 16 3.54 -3.17 -2.36
CA ASN A 16 2.34 -2.84 -1.59
C ASN A 16 2.34 -1.38 -1.15
N LEU A 17 1.14 -0.83 -0.96
CA LEU A 17 0.92 0.44 -0.28
C LEU A 17 0.45 0.18 1.14
N HIS A 18 1.27 0.55 2.12
CA HIS A 18 0.99 0.34 3.53
C HIS A 18 0.53 1.64 4.19
N HIS A 19 -0.60 1.61 4.91
CA HIS A 19 -1.02 2.72 5.77
C HIS A 19 -0.26 2.67 7.09
N VAL A 20 0.67 3.61 7.29
CA VAL A 20 1.61 3.61 8.43
C VAL A 20 0.88 3.57 9.78
N ILE A 21 -0.25 4.26 9.89
CA ILE A 21 -1.06 4.31 11.13
C ILE A 21 -2.39 3.55 11.04
N GLN A 22 -2.64 2.85 9.92
CA GLN A 22 -3.88 2.10 9.66
C GLN A 22 -5.18 2.92 9.78
N ALA A 23 -5.15 4.12 9.20
CA ALA A 23 -6.27 5.04 9.04
C ALA A 23 -6.37 5.46 7.56
N GLN A 24 -7.59 5.69 7.06
CA GLN A 24 -7.87 6.02 5.66
C GLN A 24 -6.99 7.17 5.13
N ASP A 25 -6.90 8.27 5.88
CA ASP A 25 -6.18 9.48 5.47
C ASP A 25 -4.74 9.52 6.02
N GLY A 26 -4.24 8.37 6.50
CA GLY A 26 -2.89 8.24 7.04
C GLY A 26 -1.82 8.24 5.94
N ALA A 27 -0.59 8.54 6.34
CA ALA A 27 0.55 8.44 5.44
C ALA A 27 0.70 7.03 4.85
N ILE A 28 1.12 6.98 3.59
CA ILE A 28 1.32 5.74 2.81
C ILE A 28 2.81 5.52 2.59
N ALA A 29 3.25 4.28 2.79
CA ALA A 29 4.58 3.82 2.41
C ALA A 29 4.49 2.79 1.28
N GLU A 30 5.33 2.94 0.25
CA GLU A 30 5.61 1.87 -0.73
C GLU A 30 6.54 0.85 -0.08
N VAL A 31 6.14 -0.41 -0.03
CA VAL A 31 6.89 -1.48 0.65
C VAL A 31 6.94 -2.74 -0.20
N THR A 32 7.97 -3.56 -0.03
CA THR A 32 8.04 -4.86 -0.69
C THR A 32 6.97 -5.80 -0.15
N HIS A 33 6.60 -6.80 -0.96
CA HIS A 33 5.64 -7.80 -0.53
C HIS A 33 6.18 -8.65 0.61
N SER A 34 7.42 -9.10 0.50
CA SER A 34 8.07 -9.86 1.57
C SER A 34 8.08 -9.09 2.89
N MET A 35 8.47 -7.81 2.88
CA MET A 35 8.47 -6.98 4.09
C MET A 35 7.07 -6.84 4.70
N HIS A 36 6.04 -6.65 3.86
CA HIS A 36 4.67 -6.48 4.34
C HIS A 36 4.10 -7.74 5.01
N ILE A 37 4.45 -8.91 4.49
CA ILE A 37 3.98 -10.21 5.01
C ILE A 37 4.82 -10.68 6.20
N GLU A 38 6.15 -10.66 6.09
CA GLU A 38 7.06 -11.13 7.14
C GLU A 38 6.97 -10.29 8.42
N HIS A 39 6.66 -8.99 8.28
CA HIS A 39 6.50 -8.07 9.40
C HIS A 39 5.05 -7.65 9.65
N TYR A 40 4.07 -8.46 9.24
CA TYR A 40 2.65 -8.12 9.31
C TYR A 40 2.22 -7.59 10.70
N ASN A 41 2.63 -8.23 11.78
CA ASN A 41 2.23 -7.84 13.14
C ASN A 41 2.91 -6.54 13.61
N GLN A 42 4.13 -6.26 13.14
CA GLN A 42 4.86 -5.04 13.46
C GLN A 42 4.30 -3.84 12.69
N LEU A 43 3.92 -4.06 11.42
CA LEU A 43 3.36 -3.03 10.55
C LEU A 43 1.89 -2.74 10.87
N HIS A 44 1.16 -3.74 11.34
CA HIS A 44 -0.24 -3.58 11.70
C HIS A 44 -0.42 -3.59 13.22
N TRP A 45 -0.24 -2.44 13.87
CA TRP A 45 -0.45 -2.27 15.31
C TRP A 45 -1.78 -2.84 15.85
N LYS A 46 -2.85 -2.79 15.05
CA LYS A 46 -4.18 -3.37 15.35
C LYS A 46 -4.26 -4.89 15.28
N ALA A 47 -3.28 -5.60 14.71
CA ALA A 47 -3.36 -7.04 14.42
C ALA A 47 -3.67 -7.91 15.65
N ALA A 48 -3.21 -7.49 16.83
CA ALA A 48 -3.45 -8.18 18.10
C ALA A 48 -4.66 -7.63 18.89
N THR A 49 -5.52 -6.82 18.25
CA THR A 49 -6.62 -6.12 18.91
C THR A 49 -7.97 -6.44 18.24
N LYS A 50 -9.08 -6.07 18.89
CA LYS A 50 -10.43 -6.14 18.32
C LYS A 50 -10.85 -4.85 17.58
N ILE A 51 -9.93 -3.91 17.40
CA ILE A 51 -10.23 -2.62 16.75
C ILE A 51 -10.39 -2.88 15.25
N PRO A 52 -11.54 -2.53 14.64
CA PRO A 52 -11.75 -2.76 13.22
C PRO A 52 -10.83 -1.89 12.36
N SER A 53 -10.73 -2.27 11.08
CA SER A 53 -10.04 -1.45 10.09
C SER A 53 -10.76 -0.11 9.94
N GLY A 54 -10.01 0.98 9.99
CA GLY A 54 -10.51 2.33 9.69
C GLY A 54 -10.31 2.71 8.22
N ILE A 55 -10.14 1.71 7.34
CA ILE A 55 -9.84 1.88 5.92
C ILE A 55 -11.06 1.39 5.14
N ASP A 56 -11.63 2.28 4.34
CA ASP A 56 -12.59 1.92 3.30
C ASP A 56 -11.81 1.24 2.16
N ARG A 57 -12.06 -0.06 1.98
CA ARG A 57 -11.31 -0.88 1.03
C ARG A 57 -11.63 -0.53 -0.42
N ASP A 58 -12.86 -0.14 -0.71
CA ASP A 58 -13.29 0.18 -2.07
C ASP A 58 -12.75 1.56 -2.47
N ALA A 59 -12.87 2.54 -1.58
CA ALA A 59 -12.26 3.86 -1.77
C ALA A 59 -10.73 3.75 -1.91
N PHE A 60 -10.09 2.95 -1.06
CA PHE A 60 -8.65 2.74 -1.14
C PHE A 60 -8.22 2.04 -2.44
N ASN A 61 -8.99 1.06 -2.93
CA ASN A 61 -8.67 0.39 -4.18
C ASN A 61 -8.79 1.32 -5.40
N ALA A 62 -9.80 2.19 -5.41
CA ALA A 62 -9.93 3.24 -6.43
C ALA A 62 -8.74 4.22 -6.36
N TRP A 63 -8.43 4.72 -5.16
CA TRP A 63 -7.30 5.62 -4.94
C TRP A 63 -5.95 4.99 -5.32
N LYS A 64 -5.70 3.73 -4.95
CA LYS A 64 -4.46 2.99 -5.26
C LYS A 64 -4.22 2.90 -6.77
N LYS A 65 -5.27 2.73 -7.57
CA LYS A 65 -5.16 2.72 -9.03
C LYS A 65 -4.64 4.07 -9.52
N GLN A 66 -5.26 5.16 -9.06
CA GLN A 66 -4.86 6.52 -9.43
C GLN A 66 -3.44 6.84 -8.95
N TYR A 67 -3.10 6.47 -7.72
CA TYR A 67 -1.76 6.62 -7.14
C TYR A 67 -0.68 6.06 -8.06
N TRP A 68 -0.81 4.82 -8.53
CA TRP A 68 0.18 4.22 -9.42
C TRP A 68 0.23 4.86 -10.80
N GLN A 69 -0.89 5.38 -11.32
CA GLN A 69 -0.89 6.13 -12.57
C GLN A 69 -0.14 7.44 -12.43
N ASP A 70 -0.34 8.17 -11.33
CA ASP A 70 0.36 9.43 -11.06
C ASP A 70 1.83 9.20 -10.76
N ARG A 71 2.16 8.15 -10.00
CA ARG A 71 3.53 7.72 -9.74
C ARG A 71 4.29 7.44 -11.03
N ALA A 72 3.64 6.87 -12.05
CA ALA A 72 4.25 6.64 -13.36
C ALA A 72 4.68 7.92 -14.08
N LYS A 73 3.94 9.03 -13.89
CA LYS A 73 4.23 10.32 -14.55
C LYS A 73 5.52 10.94 -14.03
N GLY A 74 5.86 10.71 -12.77
CA GLY A 74 7.10 11.21 -12.15
C GLY A 74 8.38 10.51 -12.61
N PHE A 75 8.29 9.47 -13.43
CA PHE A 75 9.44 8.77 -14.02
C PHE A 75 9.53 8.97 -15.54
N GLY A 76 8.71 9.86 -16.11
CA GLY A 76 8.73 10.22 -17.52
C GLY A 76 9.40 11.57 -17.75
N GLU A 77 10.71 11.64 -17.49
CA GLU A 77 11.64 12.64 -18.04
C GLU A 77 12.90 11.93 -18.57
#